data_AF-A0A9D6FF55-F1
#
_entry.id   AF-A0A9D6FF55-F1
#
_cell.length_a   1.000
_cell.length_b   1.000
_cell.length_c   1.000
_cell.angle_alpha   90.00
_cell.angle_beta   90.00
_cell.angle_gamma   90.00
#
_symmetry.space_group_name_H-M   'P 1'
#
loop_
_entity.id
_entity.type
_entity.pdbx_description
1 polymer ?
#
loop_
_entity_poly.entity_id
_entity_poly.type
_entity_poly.pdbx_seq_one_letter_code
_entity_poly.pdbx_strand_id
1 'polypeptide(L)'
;MASKWKEIPLRDLQHALEVFAELKGKRWVCRGQSNKEWNLVPLIDRDKLAKLTRAEKLSLERQSINLFRSTVKFFAAAGEQNAMVDDVIALMVMRHYGVETRLLDWTGSPYVAAYFAACDDDRKDGVIWSFDEPLYEKNGKEQWRGGLRQQLTEAATTTSLPRD
;
A
#
# COMPACT_ATOMS: atom_id res chain seq x y z
N MET A 1 10.33 2.86 15.15
CA MET A 1 11.05 1.58 15.37
C MET A 1 10.87 0.73 14.12
N ALA A 2 11.92 0.51 13.34
CA ALA A 2 11.84 -0.29 12.12
C ALA A 2 11.49 -1.74 12.50
N SER A 3 10.35 -2.26 12.04
CA SER A 3 10.13 -3.70 12.11
C SER A 3 11.19 -4.35 11.24
N LYS A 4 12.08 -5.14 11.87
CA LYS A 4 13.22 -5.73 11.19
C LYS A 4 12.70 -6.88 10.33
N TRP A 5 12.44 -6.58 9.05
CA TRP A 5 12.06 -7.60 8.08
C TRP A 5 13.09 -8.72 8.07
N LYS A 6 12.65 -9.97 7.99
CA LYS A 6 13.55 -11.11 7.85
C LYS A 6 13.99 -11.19 6.39
N GLU A 7 15.29 -11.08 6.15
CA GLU A 7 15.86 -11.17 4.81
C GLU A 7 16.26 -12.61 4.48
N ILE A 8 15.95 -13.04 3.26
CA ILE A 8 16.31 -14.35 2.71
C ILE A 8 16.94 -14.11 1.33
N PRO A 9 18.27 -14.25 1.18
CA PRO A 9 18.90 -14.09 -0.12
C PRO A 9 18.54 -15.28 -1.03
N LEU A 10 18.05 -14.97 -2.23
CA LEU A 10 17.85 -15.96 -3.29
C LEU A 10 19.21 -16.24 -3.95
N ARG A 11 19.62 -17.51 -3.98
CA ARG A 11 20.99 -17.92 -4.33
C ARG A 11 21.09 -18.36 -5.78
N ASP A 12 20.10 -19.13 -6.20
CA ASP A 12 19.97 -19.71 -7.53
C ASP A 12 18.47 -19.88 -7.84
N LEU A 13 18.18 -20.28 -9.08
CA LEU A 13 16.81 -20.44 -9.56
C LEU A 13 16.06 -21.54 -8.79
N GLN A 14 16.73 -22.65 -8.45
CA GLN A 14 16.09 -23.77 -7.76
C GLN A 14 15.63 -23.35 -6.36
N HIS A 15 16.52 -22.71 -5.60
CA HIS A 15 16.20 -22.17 -4.28
C HIS A 15 15.09 -21.10 -4.37
N ALA A 16 15.10 -20.24 -5.40
CA ALA A 16 14.04 -19.26 -5.61
C ALA A 16 12.68 -19.91 -5.85
N LEU A 17 12.62 -20.95 -6.70
CA LEU A 17 11.39 -21.69 -6.99
C LEU A 17 10.83 -22.41 -5.75
N GLU A 18 11.70 -22.97 -4.92
CA GLU A 18 11.30 -23.58 -3.63
C GLU A 18 10.66 -22.55 -2.70
N VAL A 19 11.30 -21.37 -2.54
CA VAL A 19 10.75 -20.26 -1.76
C VAL A 19 9.41 -19.80 -2.32
N PHE A 20 9.30 -19.66 -3.64
CA PHE A 20 8.05 -19.22 -4.28
C PHE A 20 6.92 -20.23 -4.12
N ALA A 21 7.23 -21.54 -4.16
CA ALA A 21 6.26 -22.58 -3.88
C ALA A 21 5.75 -22.51 -2.43
N GLU A 22 6.65 -22.28 -1.47
CA GLU A 22 6.29 -22.11 -0.05
C GLU A 22 5.40 -20.88 0.15
N LEU A 23 5.80 -19.72 -0.37
CA LEU A 23 5.03 -18.46 -0.26
C LEU A 23 3.62 -18.63 -0.83
N LYS A 24 3.51 -19.22 -2.02
CA LYS A 24 2.21 -19.48 -2.67
C LYS A 24 1.36 -20.46 -1.84
N GLY A 25 1.95 -21.56 -1.36
CA GLY A 25 1.25 -22.58 -0.57
C GLY A 25 0.71 -22.05 0.77
N LYS A 26 1.40 -21.06 1.37
CA LYS A 26 1.02 -20.44 2.64
C LYS A 26 0.19 -19.17 2.49
N ARG A 27 -0.29 -18.83 1.28
CA ARG A 27 -1.03 -17.58 0.99
C ARG A 27 -0.27 -16.32 1.41
N TRP A 28 1.02 -16.26 1.12
CA TRP A 28 1.77 -15.01 1.30
C TRP A 28 1.47 -14.07 0.14
N VAL A 29 1.34 -12.78 0.45
CA VAL A 29 1.24 -11.73 -0.56
C VAL A 29 2.60 -11.08 -0.75
N CYS A 30 2.93 -10.76 -2.00
CA CYS A 30 4.26 -10.42 -2.44
C CYS A 30 4.28 -9.10 -3.24
N ARG A 31 5.41 -8.41 -3.25
CA ARG A 31 5.66 -7.22 -4.09
C ARG A 31 7.11 -7.19 -4.54
N GLY A 32 7.32 -7.10 -5.85
CA GLY A 32 8.65 -6.90 -6.44
C GLY A 32 9.06 -5.44 -6.49
N GLN A 33 10.35 -5.17 -6.30
CA GLN A 33 11.01 -3.91 -6.63
C GLN A 33 12.36 -4.21 -7.26
N SER A 34 12.68 -3.55 -8.38
CA SER A 34 13.92 -3.80 -9.14
C SER A 34 15.19 -3.28 -8.46
N ASN A 35 15.05 -2.48 -7.41
CA ASN A 35 16.19 -2.01 -6.63
C ASN A 35 15.91 -2.17 -5.13
N LYS A 36 16.71 -3.01 -4.48
CA LYS A 36 16.63 -3.29 -3.03
C LYS A 36 16.90 -2.08 -2.14
N GLU A 37 17.52 -1.03 -2.67
CA GLU A 37 17.78 0.23 -1.95
C GLU A 37 16.50 1.07 -1.81
N TRP A 38 15.44 0.76 -2.56
CA TRP A 38 14.16 1.46 -2.46
C TRP A 38 13.37 1.06 -1.22
N ASN A 39 12.92 2.08 -0.47
CA ASN A 39 12.06 1.87 0.68
C ASN A 39 10.63 1.48 0.26
N LEU A 40 9.98 0.66 1.07
CA LEU A 40 8.58 0.25 0.89
C LEU A 40 7.62 1.39 1.32
N VAL A 41 7.56 2.45 0.51
CA VAL A 41 6.80 3.68 0.79
C VAL A 41 5.78 3.94 -0.33
N PRO A 42 4.49 4.18 -0.03
CA PRO A 42 3.48 4.55 -1.04
C PRO A 42 3.81 5.86 -1.76
N LEU A 43 3.22 6.11 -2.93
CA LEU A 43 3.50 7.32 -3.71
C LEU A 43 3.13 8.61 -2.96
N ILE A 44 2.01 8.61 -2.23
CA ILE A 44 1.57 9.79 -1.43
C ILE A 44 2.56 10.21 -0.33
N ASP A 45 3.49 9.32 0.03
CA ASP A 45 4.49 9.55 1.07
C ASP A 45 5.88 9.87 0.49
N ARG A 46 5.99 10.02 -0.85
CA ARG A 46 7.24 10.35 -1.53
C ARG A 46 7.33 11.83 -1.90
N ASP A 47 8.54 12.25 -2.25
CA ASP A 47 8.85 13.53 -2.90
C ASP A 47 8.18 14.76 -2.27
N LYS A 48 7.37 15.48 -3.05
CA LYS A 48 6.75 16.75 -2.66
C LYS A 48 5.75 16.57 -1.52
N LEU A 49 5.08 15.43 -1.48
CA LEU A 49 4.06 15.14 -0.46
C LEU A 49 4.69 14.61 0.84
N ALA A 50 5.93 14.12 0.82
CA ALA A 50 6.62 13.58 2.00
C ALA A 50 6.65 14.54 3.20
N LYS A 51 6.71 15.86 2.92
CA LYS A 51 6.77 16.92 3.95
C LYS A 51 5.44 17.19 4.64
N LEU A 52 4.32 16.77 4.06
CA LEU A 52 3.01 17.00 4.62
C LEU A 52 2.73 16.05 5.78
N THR A 53 1.99 16.54 6.76
CA THR A 53 1.46 15.72 7.84
C THR A 53 0.48 14.67 7.30
N ARG A 54 0.26 13.61 8.07
CA ARG A 54 -0.73 12.58 7.72
C ARG A 54 -2.13 13.18 7.52
N ALA A 55 -2.53 14.14 8.35
CA ALA A 55 -3.84 14.78 8.25
C ALA A 55 -4.01 15.57 6.94
N GLU A 56 -2.98 16.33 6.55
CA GLU A 56 -2.97 17.07 5.27
C GLU A 56 -3.05 16.13 4.07
N LYS A 57 -2.26 15.06 4.06
CA LYS A 57 -2.30 14.02 3.00
C LYS A 57 -3.69 13.40 2.86
N LEU A 58 -4.32 13.04 3.98
CA LEU A 58 -5.67 12.45 3.97
C LEU A 58 -6.72 13.47 3.49
N SER A 59 -6.56 14.75 3.82
CA SER A 59 -7.43 15.82 3.31
C SER A 59 -7.30 15.98 1.80
N LEU A 60 -6.07 16.02 1.25
CA LEU A 60 -5.81 16.10 -0.18
C LEU A 60 -6.33 14.87 -0.93
N GLU A 61 -6.17 13.68 -0.37
CA GLU A 61 -6.69 12.45 -0.95
C GLU A 61 -8.23 12.48 -0.99
N ARG A 62 -8.89 12.92 0.08
CA ARG A 62 -10.35 13.10 0.12
C ARG A 62 -10.82 14.08 -0.97
N GLN A 63 -10.12 15.20 -1.14
CA GLN A 63 -10.41 16.16 -2.20
C GLN A 63 -10.23 15.54 -3.59
N SER A 64 -9.17 14.75 -3.78
CA SER A 64 -8.87 14.06 -5.03
C SER A 64 -9.94 13.03 -5.39
N ILE A 65 -10.42 12.24 -4.41
CA ILE A 65 -11.56 11.32 -4.61
C ILE A 65 -12.82 12.08 -5.02
N ASN A 66 -13.12 13.19 -4.35
CA ASN A 66 -14.31 13.99 -4.66
C ASN A 66 -14.24 14.59 -6.08
N LEU A 67 -13.07 15.10 -6.47
CA LEU A 67 -12.83 15.62 -7.82
C LEU A 67 -12.89 14.52 -8.88
N PHE A 68 -12.30 13.36 -8.61
CA PHE A 68 -12.39 12.20 -9.48
C PHE A 68 -13.85 11.82 -9.70
N ARG A 69 -14.65 11.67 -8.64
CA ARG A 69 -16.08 11.31 -8.74
C ARG A 69 -16.95 12.39 -9.38
N SER A 70 -16.57 13.67 -9.33
CA SER A 70 -17.33 14.71 -10.02
C SER A 70 -17.07 14.72 -11.53
N THR A 71 -15.93 14.18 -11.97
CA THR A 71 -15.48 14.23 -13.37
C THR A 71 -15.67 12.91 -14.12
N VAL A 72 -15.49 11.76 -13.47
CA VAL A 72 -15.44 10.43 -14.13
C VAL A 72 -16.81 9.82 -14.46
N LYS A 73 -17.92 10.36 -13.97
CA LYS A 73 -19.28 9.78 -14.13
C LYS A 73 -19.65 9.40 -15.57
N PHE A 74 -19.13 10.14 -16.55
CA PHE A 74 -19.43 9.92 -17.97
C PHE A 74 -18.36 9.11 -18.73
N PHE A 75 -17.22 8.82 -18.08
CA PHE A 75 -16.05 8.18 -18.68
C PHE A 75 -15.68 6.85 -18.03
N ALA A 76 -16.26 6.52 -16.86
CA ALA A 76 -15.99 5.27 -16.15
C ALA A 76 -16.34 4.05 -17.01
N ALA A 77 -15.38 3.14 -17.17
CA ALA A 77 -15.66 1.83 -17.73
C ALA A 77 -16.59 1.03 -16.79
N ALA A 78 -17.27 0.01 -17.31
CA ALA A 78 -18.18 -0.83 -16.51
C ALA A 78 -17.50 -1.41 -15.25
N GLY A 79 -16.22 -1.79 -15.36
CA GLY A 79 -15.43 -2.30 -14.23
C GLY A 79 -15.02 -1.25 -13.19
N GLU A 80 -15.16 0.03 -13.49
CA GLU A 80 -14.75 1.14 -12.63
C GLU A 80 -15.92 1.80 -11.89
N GLN A 81 -17.17 1.39 -12.18
CA GLN A 81 -18.37 2.02 -11.61
C GLN A 81 -18.37 2.02 -10.08
N ASN A 82 -17.80 0.99 -9.45
CA ASN A 82 -17.72 0.91 -7.99
C ASN A 82 -16.81 1.99 -7.37
N ALA A 83 -15.92 2.61 -8.14
CA ALA A 83 -15.13 3.76 -7.70
C ALA A 83 -16.01 4.96 -7.29
N MET A 84 -17.27 5.00 -7.76
CA MET A 84 -18.23 6.06 -7.43
C MET A 84 -18.75 5.99 -5.99
N VAL A 85 -18.66 4.82 -5.35
CA VAL A 85 -19.25 4.57 -4.03
C VAL A 85 -18.26 4.01 -3.01
N ASP A 86 -17.18 3.36 -3.47
CA ASP A 86 -16.15 2.79 -2.61
C ASP A 86 -14.84 3.59 -2.74
N ASP A 87 -14.33 4.07 -1.61
CA ASP A 87 -13.11 4.90 -1.56
C ASP A 87 -11.85 4.09 -1.90
N VAL A 88 -11.78 2.81 -1.53
CA VAL A 88 -10.63 1.97 -1.84
C VAL A 88 -10.59 1.70 -3.34
N ILE A 89 -11.74 1.38 -3.95
CA ILE A 89 -11.84 1.21 -5.40
C ILE A 89 -11.53 2.53 -6.12
N ALA A 90 -12.00 3.67 -5.60
CA ALA A 90 -11.63 4.98 -6.15
C ALA A 90 -10.12 5.19 -6.16
N LEU A 91 -9.42 4.88 -5.07
CA LEU A 91 -7.96 4.99 -4.99
C LEU A 91 -7.25 4.02 -5.93
N MET A 92 -7.78 2.82 -6.14
CA MET A 92 -7.22 1.86 -7.11
C MET A 92 -7.34 2.40 -8.54
N VAL A 93 -8.51 2.91 -8.93
CA VAL A 93 -8.74 3.46 -10.28
C VAL A 93 -7.94 4.73 -10.48
N MET A 94 -7.92 5.65 -9.51
CA MET A 94 -7.09 6.86 -9.58
C MET A 94 -5.60 6.53 -9.76
N ARG A 95 -5.10 5.50 -9.06
CA ARG A 95 -3.72 5.02 -9.22
C ARG A 95 -3.47 4.45 -10.61
N HIS A 96 -4.44 3.74 -11.20
CA HIS A 96 -4.36 3.26 -12.58
C HIS A 96 -4.13 4.42 -13.57
N TYR A 97 -4.73 5.59 -13.30
CA TYR A 97 -4.53 6.83 -14.06
C TYR A 97 -3.37 7.71 -13.57
N GLY A 98 -2.48 7.19 -12.72
CA GLY A 98 -1.24 7.86 -12.32
C GLY A 98 -1.33 8.81 -11.12
N VAL A 99 -2.45 8.83 -10.39
CA VAL A 99 -2.57 9.64 -9.18
C VAL A 99 -1.79 9.00 -8.02
N GLU A 100 -1.06 9.82 -7.26
CA GLU A 100 -0.32 9.40 -6.07
C GLU A 100 -1.29 9.04 -4.94
N THR A 101 -1.44 7.75 -4.65
CA THR A 101 -2.31 7.26 -3.57
C THR A 101 -1.52 6.60 -2.43
N ARG A 102 -2.17 6.42 -1.27
CA ARG A 102 -1.60 5.68 -0.13
C ARG A 102 -1.48 4.17 -0.35
N LEU A 103 -1.96 3.66 -1.47
CA LEU A 103 -1.95 2.22 -1.74
C LEU A 103 -0.56 1.75 -2.16
N LEU A 104 -0.27 0.49 -1.90
CA LEU A 104 0.85 -0.24 -2.49
C LEU A 104 0.28 -1.45 -3.22
N ASP A 105 0.87 -1.78 -4.35
CA ASP A 105 0.44 -2.95 -5.14
C ASP A 105 1.09 -4.20 -4.57
N TRP A 106 0.27 -5.19 -4.27
CA TRP A 106 0.67 -6.51 -3.80
C TRP A 106 0.00 -7.57 -4.68
N THR A 107 0.64 -8.71 -4.81
CA THR A 107 0.17 -9.84 -5.61
C THR A 107 0.24 -11.12 -4.80
N GLY A 108 -0.77 -11.99 -4.92
CA GLY A 108 -0.72 -13.35 -4.36
C GLY A 108 0.21 -14.29 -5.15
N SER A 109 0.81 -13.83 -6.25
CA SER A 109 1.74 -14.62 -7.05
C SER A 109 3.19 -14.16 -6.81
N PRO A 110 4.03 -14.98 -6.14
CA PRO A 110 5.45 -14.66 -5.97
C PRO A 110 6.18 -14.56 -7.32
N TYR A 111 5.70 -15.24 -8.36
CA TYR A 111 6.26 -15.15 -9.72
C TYR A 111 6.02 -13.78 -10.36
N VAL A 112 4.84 -13.18 -10.13
CA VAL A 112 4.57 -11.81 -10.60
C VAL A 112 5.44 -10.82 -9.83
N ALA A 113 5.61 -11.02 -8.52
CA ALA A 113 6.55 -10.20 -7.75
C ALA A 113 8.00 -10.35 -8.25
N ALA A 114 8.44 -11.57 -8.59
CA ALA A 114 9.76 -11.82 -9.14
C ALA A 114 9.97 -11.11 -10.49
N TYR A 115 8.96 -11.10 -11.37
CA TYR A 115 9.00 -10.32 -12.61
C TYR A 115 9.29 -8.84 -12.33
N PHE A 116 8.53 -8.20 -11.44
CA PHE A 116 8.74 -6.78 -11.10
C PHE A 116 10.05 -6.52 -10.34
N ALA A 117 10.60 -7.53 -9.66
CA ALA A 117 11.92 -7.43 -9.05
C ALA A 117 13.06 -7.47 -10.08
N ALA A 118 12.80 -7.85 -11.34
CA ALA A 118 13.82 -8.04 -12.36
C ALA A 118 13.61 -7.21 -13.64
N CYS A 119 12.44 -6.60 -13.85
CA CYS A 119 12.07 -6.05 -15.17
C CYS A 119 12.66 -4.67 -15.51
N ASP A 120 13.03 -3.84 -14.51
CA ASP A 120 13.30 -2.41 -14.75
C ASP A 120 14.80 -2.00 -14.65
N ASP A 121 15.58 -2.54 -13.72
CA ASP A 121 16.99 -2.17 -13.52
C ASP A 121 17.86 -3.43 -13.36
N ASP A 122 18.58 -3.80 -14.40
CA ASP A 122 19.45 -4.98 -14.46
C ASP A 122 20.82 -4.76 -13.78
N ARG A 123 21.11 -3.52 -13.35
CA ARG A 123 22.37 -3.14 -12.69
C ARG A 123 22.29 -3.17 -11.18
N LYS A 124 21.09 -3.36 -10.62
CA LYS A 124 20.83 -3.37 -9.18
C LYS A 124 20.15 -4.68 -8.79
N ASP A 125 20.44 -5.14 -7.58
CA ASP A 125 19.73 -6.29 -7.03
C ASP A 125 18.27 -5.92 -6.76
N GLY A 126 17.35 -6.72 -7.30
CA GLY A 126 15.94 -6.65 -6.95
C GLY A 126 15.62 -7.19 -5.56
N VAL A 127 14.40 -6.91 -5.09
CA VAL A 127 13.87 -7.42 -3.83
C VAL A 127 12.40 -7.82 -3.98
N ILE A 128 12.03 -8.92 -3.32
CA ILE A 128 10.64 -9.33 -3.14
C ILE A 128 10.27 -9.13 -1.67
N TRP A 129 9.35 -8.20 -1.43
CA TRP A 129 8.71 -8.03 -0.13
C TRP A 129 7.57 -9.02 0.00
N SER A 130 7.38 -9.61 1.17
CA SER A 130 6.27 -10.54 1.38
C SER A 130 5.81 -10.61 2.83
N PHE A 131 4.50 -10.78 3.04
CA PHE A 131 3.95 -11.03 4.37
C PHE A 131 2.84 -12.09 4.33
N ASP A 132 2.64 -12.74 5.47
CA ASP A 132 1.60 -13.74 5.70
C ASP A 132 0.22 -13.04 5.74
N GLU A 133 -0.59 -13.21 4.69
CA GLU A 133 -1.91 -12.59 4.57
C GLU A 133 -2.87 -13.05 5.69
N PRO A 134 -3.05 -14.36 5.96
CA PRO A 134 -3.91 -14.82 7.06
C PRO A 134 -3.54 -14.20 8.42
N LEU A 135 -2.24 -14.14 8.74
CA LEU A 135 -1.76 -13.53 9.97
C LEU A 135 -2.02 -12.02 9.99
N TYR A 136 -1.77 -11.34 8.87
CA TYR A 136 -2.06 -9.92 8.72
C TYR A 136 -3.55 -9.61 8.90
N GLU A 137 -4.45 -10.39 8.29
CA GLU A 137 -5.91 -10.21 8.44
C GLU A 137 -6.37 -10.41 9.88
N LYS A 138 -5.82 -11.42 10.57
CA LYS A 138 -6.11 -11.70 11.97
C LYS A 138 -5.71 -10.52 12.86
N ASN A 139 -4.48 -10.03 12.70
CA ASN A 139 -3.92 -8.97 13.54
C ASN A 139 -4.42 -7.58 13.15
N GLY A 140 -4.71 -7.36 11.86
CA GLY A 140 -5.15 -6.07 11.33
C GLY A 140 -6.45 -5.61 11.97
N LYS A 141 -7.41 -6.52 12.19
CA LYS A 141 -8.68 -6.20 12.87
C LYS A 141 -8.47 -5.59 14.27
N GLU A 142 -7.42 -6.01 14.97
CA GLU A 142 -7.06 -5.47 16.29
C GLU A 142 -6.38 -4.09 16.15
N GLN A 143 -5.49 -3.94 15.18
CA GLN A 143 -4.81 -2.68 14.88
C GLN A 143 -5.80 -1.55 14.54
N TRP A 144 -6.81 -1.83 13.72
CA TRP A 144 -7.82 -0.83 13.34
C TRP A 144 -8.72 -0.43 14.51
N ARG A 145 -9.02 -1.35 15.43
CA ARG A 145 -9.78 -1.05 16.66
C ARG A 145 -9.00 -0.17 17.64
N GLY A 146 -7.69 -0.42 17.78
CA GLY A 146 -6.80 0.39 18.63
C GLY A 146 -6.60 1.82 18.12
N GLY A 147 -6.39 1.97 16.80
CA GLY A 147 -6.21 3.28 16.17
C GLY A 147 -7.44 4.18 16.27
N LEU A 148 -8.65 3.61 16.18
CA LEU A 148 -9.89 4.38 16.33
C LEU A 148 -10.05 4.93 17.76
N ARG A 149 -9.70 4.14 18.79
CA ARG A 149 -9.69 4.60 20.19
C ARG A 149 -8.67 5.71 20.40
N GLN A 150 -7.47 5.59 19.86
CA GLN A 150 -6.43 6.60 20.02
C GLN A 150 -6.79 7.92 19.34
N GLN A 151 -7.33 7.88 18.12
CA GLN A 151 -7.82 9.06 17.40
C GLN A 151 -9.01 9.73 18.10
N LEU A 152 -9.94 8.97 18.68
CA LEU A 152 -11.04 9.52 19.46
C LEU A 152 -10.57 10.20 20.76
N THR A 153 -9.56 9.63 21.43
CA THR A 153 -8.96 10.23 22.64
C THR A 153 -8.19 11.52 22.32
N GLU A 154 -7.41 11.53 21.23
CA GLU A 154 -6.66 12.71 20.77
C GLU A 154 -7.60 13.84 20.30
N ALA A 155 -8.69 13.51 19.61
CA ALA A 155 -9.73 14.47 19.22
C ALA A 155 -10.50 15.04 20.43
N ALA A 156 -10.78 14.21 21.44
CA ALA A 156 -11.42 14.65 22.69
C ALA A 156 -10.51 15.59 23.51
N THR A 157 -9.19 15.36 23.48
CA THR A 157 -8.20 16.20 24.21
C THR A 157 -7.96 17.54 23.51
N THR A 158 -8.10 17.60 22.18
CA THR A 158 -7.94 18.84 21.40
C THR A 158 -9.15 19.79 21.52
N THR A 159 -10.32 19.27 21.94
CA THR A 159 -11.55 20.07 22.08
C THR A 159 -11.68 20.74 23.46
N SER A 160 -10.75 20.49 24.39
CA SER A 160 -10.67 21.14 25.70
C SER A 160 -9.55 22.17 25.75
N LEU A 161 -9.74 23.31 25.07
CA LEU A 161 -9.07 24.56 25.43
C LEU A 161 -10.16 25.57 25.87
N PRO A 162 -9.87 26.44 26.86
CA PRO A 162 -10.90 27.16 27.59
C PRO A 162 -11.62 28.18 26.70
N ARG A 163 -12.93 28.28 26.90
CA ARG A 163 -13.69 29.47 26.50
C ARG A 163 -13.26 30.59 27.43
N ASP A 164 -12.46 31.51 26.91
CA ASP A 164 -12.35 32.87 27.44
C ASP A 164 -13.24 33.80 26.60
#